data_AF-A0A395IID2-F1
#
_entry.id   AF-A0A395IID2-F1
#
_cell.length_a   1.000
_cell.length_b   1.000
_cell.length_c   1.000
_cell.angle_alpha   90.00
_cell.angle_beta   90.00
_cell.angle_gamma   90.00
#
_symmetry.space_group_name_H-M   'P 1'
#
loop_
_entity.id
_entity.type
_entity.pdbx_description
1 polymer ?
#
loop_
_entity_poly.entity_id
_entity_poly.type
_entity_poly.pdbx_seq_one_letter_code
_entity_poly.pdbx_strand_id
1 'polypeptide(L)'
;MKVASHIRSIARTIHGPPASSLRKAVITCVLPVALFGTEVWYAGKHKPGLGQSDPSISAGIKGHLRCINRVINTAARGAIPVYKTTPIAALIKEAGLPSGIVALEHAKLRFALRLKTIDNQHLLVNRLKPVIRKRGRGAGSTRGPLTRIQRLGLLIPETQRSKLLRPHFSIGCRTDPTEGLTKEEAAQAFKEWWRQLPPEDYTIFSDGSEQTIDRKHCVGYGYANISQRHSNSVRI
;
A
#
# COMPACT_ATOMS: atom_id res chain seq x y z
N MET A 1 -4.83 5.93 19.85
CA MET A 1 -3.59 5.74 20.63
C MET A 1 -3.30 4.30 21.02
N LYS A 2 -4.31 3.42 21.21
CA LYS A 2 -4.13 2.05 21.71
C LYS A 2 -3.02 1.24 20.99
N VAL A 3 -2.97 1.28 19.66
CA VAL A 3 -1.94 0.57 18.86
C VAL A 3 -0.52 1.07 19.15
N ALA A 4 -0.31 2.39 19.20
CA ALA A 4 1.00 2.97 19.51
C ALA A 4 1.45 2.67 20.95
N SER A 5 0.51 2.67 21.91
CA SER A 5 0.78 2.27 23.28
C SER A 5 1.14 0.79 23.40
N HIS A 6 0.52 -0.07 22.58
CA HIS A 6 0.81 -1.50 22.57
C HIS A 6 2.22 -1.81 22.06
N ILE A 7 2.67 -1.13 20.99
CA ILE A 7 4.07 -1.24 20.53
C ILE A 7 5.04 -0.88 21.66
N ARG A 8 4.75 0.19 22.39
CA ARG A 8 5.56 0.61 23.55
C ARG A 8 5.58 -0.43 24.67
N SER A 9 4.50 -1.18 24.89
CA SER A 9 4.47 -2.24 25.91
C SER A 9 5.34 -3.46 25.56
N ILE A 10 5.52 -3.75 24.26
CA ILE A 10 6.31 -4.90 23.79
C ILE A 10 7.81 -4.55 23.68
N ALA A 11 8.13 -3.28 23.50
CA ALA A 11 9.49 -2.76 23.36
C ALA A 11 10.27 -2.71 24.69
N ARG A 12 10.45 -3.87 25.34
CA ARG A 12 11.31 -4.00 26.53
C ARG A 12 12.78 -3.87 26.12
N THR A 13 13.59 -3.19 26.90
CA THR A 13 15.02 -2.99 26.59
C THR A 13 15.87 -4.25 26.75
N ILE A 14 15.44 -5.21 27.57
CA ILE A 14 16.20 -6.42 27.91
C ILE A 14 15.82 -7.61 27.00
N HIS A 15 14.54 -7.80 26.72
CA HIS A 15 14.02 -8.92 25.90
C HIS A 15 13.07 -8.45 24.79
N GLY A 16 13.32 -7.26 24.26
CA GLY A 16 12.50 -6.68 23.20
C GLY A 16 12.89 -7.17 21.82
N PRO A 17 11.96 -7.09 20.85
CA PRO A 17 12.30 -7.25 19.45
C PRO A 17 13.27 -6.15 19.00
N PRO A 18 14.05 -6.37 17.93
CA PRO A 18 14.96 -5.37 17.42
C PRO A 18 14.21 -4.11 16.96
N ALA A 19 14.87 -2.95 17.08
CA ALA A 19 14.30 -1.65 16.74
C ALA A 19 13.79 -1.58 15.28
N SER A 20 14.45 -2.28 14.35
CA SER A 20 14.04 -2.39 12.95
C SER A 20 12.66 -3.05 12.81
N SER A 21 12.39 -4.12 13.56
CA SER A 21 11.09 -4.80 13.59
C SER A 21 10.01 -3.92 14.21
N LEU A 22 10.32 -3.21 15.29
CA LEU A 22 9.38 -2.26 15.91
C LEU A 22 9.06 -1.10 14.97
N ARG A 23 10.07 -0.54 14.29
CA ARG A 23 9.87 0.49 13.26
C ARG A 23 8.97 -0.03 12.13
N LYS A 24 9.22 -1.25 11.65
CA LYS A 24 8.37 -1.89 10.63
C LYS A 24 6.92 -1.99 11.13
N ALA A 25 6.72 -2.46 12.36
CA ALA A 25 5.39 -2.54 12.98
C ALA A 25 4.70 -1.16 13.10
N VAL A 26 5.44 -0.10 13.44
CA VAL A 26 4.88 1.27 13.44
C VAL A 26 4.44 1.69 12.04
N ILE A 27 5.27 1.45 11.03
CA ILE A 27 4.98 1.84 9.65
C ILE A 27 3.80 1.04 9.09
N THR A 28 3.66 -0.24 9.41
CA THR A 28 2.59 -1.10 8.87
C THR A 28 1.29 -1.04 9.66
N CYS A 29 1.34 -0.78 10.97
CA CYS A 29 0.15 -0.88 11.83
C CYS A 29 -0.30 0.49 12.37
N VAL A 30 0.62 1.38 12.74
CA VAL A 30 0.27 2.67 13.35
C VAL A 30 -0.01 3.73 12.29
N LEU A 31 0.89 3.89 11.30
CA LEU A 31 0.73 4.92 10.28
C LEU A 31 -0.56 4.76 9.47
N PRO A 32 -0.96 3.56 8.99
CA PRO A 32 -2.19 3.43 8.20
C PRO A 32 -3.43 3.74 9.02
N VAL A 33 -3.46 3.37 10.31
CA VAL A 33 -4.56 3.69 11.22
C VAL A 33 -4.62 5.19 11.51
N ALA A 34 -3.47 5.83 11.74
CA ALA A 34 -3.40 7.26 12.03
C ALA A 34 -3.74 8.14 10.80
N LEU A 35 -3.42 7.67 9.60
CA LEU A 35 -3.64 8.37 8.34
C LEU A 35 -4.92 7.91 7.63
N PHE A 36 -5.73 7.06 8.27
CA PHE A 36 -6.97 6.58 7.69
C PHE A 36 -7.90 7.75 7.36
N GLY A 37 -8.48 7.73 6.16
CA GLY A 37 -9.40 8.75 5.68
C GLY A 37 -8.76 10.11 5.34
N THR A 38 -7.43 10.24 5.37
CA THR A 38 -6.74 11.49 4.97
C THR A 38 -7.07 11.92 3.55
N GLU A 39 -7.33 10.96 2.65
CA GLU A 39 -7.78 11.18 1.26
C GLU A 39 -9.06 12.02 1.16
N VAL A 40 -9.91 11.98 2.19
CA VAL A 40 -11.21 12.66 2.20
C VAL A 40 -11.07 14.13 2.61
N TRP A 41 -10.25 14.41 3.63
CA TRP A 41 -10.20 15.73 4.26
C TRP A 41 -8.92 16.52 3.99
N TYR A 42 -7.80 15.86 3.67
CA TYR A 42 -6.50 16.51 3.46
C TYR A 42 -6.30 16.89 1.99
N ALA A 43 -6.31 18.20 1.71
CA ALA A 43 -6.03 18.75 0.36
C ALA A 43 -4.64 19.41 0.25
N GLY A 44 -3.89 19.49 1.36
CA GLY A 44 -2.67 20.27 1.51
C GLY A 44 -2.78 21.29 2.64
N LYS A 45 -1.66 21.92 2.99
CA LYS A 45 -1.59 22.93 4.06
C LYS A 45 -2.41 24.19 3.78
N HIS A 46 -2.52 24.53 2.50
CA HIS A 46 -3.16 25.76 2.05
C HIS A 46 -4.29 25.44 1.06
N LYS A 47 -5.32 26.28 1.07
CA LYS A 47 -6.46 26.24 0.16
C LYS A 47 -6.46 27.51 -0.70
N PRO A 48 -6.91 27.43 -1.96
CA PRO A 48 -7.09 28.64 -2.77
C PRO A 48 -8.03 29.60 -2.05
N GLY A 49 -7.75 30.90 -2.11
CA GLY A 49 -8.66 31.94 -1.65
C GLY A 49 -9.97 31.92 -2.43
N LEU A 50 -11.00 32.61 -1.93
CA LEU A 50 -12.30 32.66 -2.62
C LEU A 50 -12.24 33.49 -3.92
N GLY A 51 -11.35 34.48 -4.00
CA GLY A 51 -11.09 35.29 -5.19
C GLY A 51 -9.95 34.76 -6.08
N GLN A 52 -9.94 35.17 -7.36
CA GLN A 52 -8.87 34.85 -8.31
C GLN A 52 -7.49 35.44 -7.92
N SER A 53 -7.48 36.48 -7.09
CA SER A 53 -6.28 37.19 -6.61
C SER A 53 -5.99 37.00 -5.12
N ASP A 54 -6.80 36.21 -4.41
CA ASP A 54 -6.65 36.08 -2.96
C ASP A 54 -5.47 35.17 -2.61
N PRO A 55 -4.65 35.55 -1.60
CA PRO A 55 -3.55 34.72 -1.15
C PRO A 55 -4.06 33.39 -0.60
N SER A 56 -3.23 32.34 -0.75
CA SER A 56 -3.55 30.98 -0.32
C SER A 56 -3.76 30.92 1.20
N ILE A 57 -4.97 30.59 1.63
CA ILE A 57 -5.37 30.60 3.05
C ILE A 57 -4.98 29.27 3.70
N SER A 58 -4.61 29.29 4.99
CA SER A 58 -4.42 28.06 5.78
C SER A 58 -5.67 27.17 5.74
N ALA A 59 -5.47 25.88 5.51
CA ALA A 59 -6.55 24.89 5.48
C ALA A 59 -7.07 24.51 6.88
N GLY A 60 -6.55 25.10 7.96
CA GLY A 60 -7.04 24.83 9.33
C GLY A 60 -6.63 23.48 9.91
N ILE A 61 -5.60 22.83 9.34
CA ILE A 61 -5.19 21.46 9.70
C ILE A 61 -4.40 21.31 11.01
N LYS A 62 -4.12 22.42 11.72
CA LYS A 62 -3.21 22.43 12.88
C LYS A 62 -3.65 21.45 13.99
N GLY A 63 -4.95 21.35 14.24
CA GLY A 63 -5.51 20.42 15.23
C GLY A 63 -5.27 18.95 14.86
N HIS A 64 -5.61 18.57 13.63
CA HIS A 64 -5.37 17.21 13.13
C HIS A 64 -3.88 16.86 13.10
N LEU A 65 -3.04 17.80 12.66
CA LEU A 65 -1.59 17.61 12.65
C LEU A 65 -1.03 17.39 14.05
N ARG A 66 -1.55 18.11 15.06
CA ARG A 66 -1.17 17.89 16.47
C ARG A 66 -1.52 16.48 16.94
N CYS A 67 -2.72 15.98 16.60
CA CYS A 67 -3.14 14.62 16.94
C CYS A 67 -2.27 13.55 16.27
N ILE A 68 -1.98 13.70 14.97
CA ILE A 68 -1.13 12.77 14.21
C ILE A 68 0.29 12.77 14.77
N ASN A 69 0.88 13.95 14.99
CA ASN A 69 2.22 14.06 15.57
C ASN A 69 2.29 13.43 16.96
N ARG A 70 1.24 13.54 17.77
CA ARG A 70 1.18 12.87 19.08
C ARG A 70 1.27 11.34 18.93
N VAL A 71 0.51 10.75 18.00
CA VAL A 71 0.54 9.31 17.72
C VAL A 71 1.94 8.87 17.26
N ILE A 72 2.49 9.57 16.26
CA ILE A 72 3.81 9.25 15.69
C ILE A 72 4.91 9.37 16.76
N ASN A 73 4.90 10.45 17.55
CA ASN A 73 5.90 10.66 18.60
C ASN A 73 5.82 9.63 19.73
N THR A 74 4.62 9.14 20.05
CA THR A 74 4.45 8.04 21.00
C THR A 74 4.97 6.73 20.41
N ALA A 75 4.67 6.45 19.14
CA ALA A 75 5.15 5.25 18.47
C ALA A 75 6.67 5.25 18.27
N ALA A 76 7.27 6.39 17.92
CA ALA A 76 8.71 6.58 17.77
C ALA A 76 9.45 6.24 19.07
N ARG A 77 8.98 6.77 20.21
CA ARG A 77 9.54 6.47 21.54
C ARG A 77 9.31 5.02 21.98
N GLY A 78 8.34 4.34 21.39
CA GLY A 78 8.15 2.90 21.59
C GLY A 78 9.02 2.05 20.67
N ALA A 79 9.54 2.60 19.57
CA ALA A 79 10.34 1.83 18.61
C ALA A 79 11.83 1.83 18.93
N ILE A 80 12.33 2.89 19.57
CA ILE A 80 13.74 3.07 19.92
C ILE A 80 13.90 3.48 21.39
N PRO A 81 14.98 3.03 22.06
CA PRO A 81 15.27 3.41 23.44
C PRO A 81 15.74 4.87 23.49
N VAL A 82 14.85 5.78 23.90
CA VAL A 82 15.10 7.23 23.88
C VAL A 82 14.55 7.90 25.13
N TYR A 83 15.26 8.90 25.65
CA TYR A 83 14.81 9.69 26.80
C TYR A 83 13.54 10.49 26.48
N LYS A 84 12.73 10.74 27.51
CA LYS A 84 11.50 11.55 27.39
C LYS A 84 11.79 12.95 26.82
N THR A 85 12.92 13.52 27.23
CA THR A 85 13.41 14.87 26.91
C THR A 85 14.02 15.01 25.52
N THR A 86 14.23 13.92 24.78
CA THR A 86 14.86 13.99 23.46
C THR A 86 14.04 14.88 22.51
N PRO A 87 14.69 15.84 21.81
CA PRO A 87 14.03 16.71 20.85
C PRO A 87 13.29 15.90 19.77
N ILE A 88 12.09 16.36 19.38
CA ILE A 88 11.22 15.65 18.43
C ILE A 88 11.90 15.43 17.08
N ALA A 89 12.68 16.41 16.60
CA ALA A 89 13.39 16.30 15.34
C ALA A 89 14.40 15.14 15.34
N ALA A 90 15.21 15.02 16.40
CA ALA A 90 16.14 13.91 16.57
C ALA A 90 15.39 12.58 16.72
N LEU A 91 14.34 12.53 17.55
CA LEU A 91 13.52 11.33 17.76
C LEU A 91 12.97 10.75 16.45
N ILE A 92 12.38 11.59 15.59
CA ILE A 92 11.77 11.16 14.34
C ILE A 92 12.84 10.68 13.34
N LYS A 93 13.99 11.37 13.31
CA LYS A 93 15.13 11.02 12.46
C LYS A 93 15.72 9.66 12.84
N GLU A 94 16.03 9.46 14.12
CA GLU A 94 16.59 8.21 14.64
C GLU A 94 15.59 7.04 14.54
N ALA A 95 14.30 7.30 14.75
CA ALA A 95 13.26 6.28 14.56
C ALA A 95 13.02 5.95 13.08
N GLY A 96 13.58 6.74 12.15
CA GLY A 96 13.34 6.61 10.71
C GLY A 96 11.87 6.71 10.34
N LEU A 97 11.11 7.57 11.02
CA LEU A 97 9.67 7.78 10.78
C LEU A 97 9.45 9.12 10.07
N PRO A 98 8.35 9.29 9.31
CA PRO A 98 8.00 10.59 8.76
C PRO A 98 7.40 11.49 9.85
N SER A 99 7.62 12.80 9.74
CA SER A 99 6.81 13.76 10.50
C SER A 99 5.36 13.72 10.04
N GLY A 100 4.40 14.11 10.89
CA GLY A 100 2.98 14.03 10.55
C GLY A 100 2.61 14.77 9.28
N ILE A 101 3.31 15.87 8.97
CA ILE A 101 3.08 16.61 7.74
C ILE A 101 3.63 15.89 6.50
N VAL A 102 4.82 15.31 6.59
CA VAL A 102 5.41 14.52 5.51
C VAL A 102 4.56 13.29 5.25
N ALA A 103 4.06 12.66 6.30
CA ALA A 103 3.14 11.52 6.21
C ALA A 103 1.83 11.88 5.50
N LEU A 104 1.26 13.06 5.77
CA LEU A 104 0.06 13.57 5.10
C LEU A 104 0.29 13.89 3.62
N GLU A 105 1.37 14.58 3.28
CA GLU A 105 1.71 14.86 1.87
C GLU A 105 2.01 13.57 1.10
N HIS A 106 2.70 12.61 1.72
CA HIS A 106 2.94 11.31 1.12
C HIS A 106 1.63 10.54 0.89
N ALA A 107 0.71 10.52 1.85
CA ALA A 107 -0.61 9.91 1.69
C ALA A 107 -1.42 10.57 0.55
N LYS A 108 -1.38 11.91 0.47
CA LYS A 108 -1.99 12.69 -0.61
C LYS A 108 -1.45 12.30 -1.98
N LEU A 109 -0.13 12.23 -2.13
CA LEU A 109 0.52 11.84 -3.39
C LEU A 109 0.20 10.38 -3.76
N ARG A 110 0.22 9.47 -2.79
CA ARG A 110 -0.16 8.07 -3.00
C ARG A 110 -1.60 7.95 -3.51
N PHE A 111 -2.53 8.73 -2.95
CA PHE A 111 -3.91 8.74 -3.42
C PHE A 111 -4.06 9.38 -4.80
N ALA A 112 -3.36 10.48 -5.08
CA ALA A 112 -3.32 11.06 -6.42
C ALA A 112 -2.80 10.05 -7.46
N LEU A 113 -1.76 9.28 -7.11
CA LEU A 113 -1.23 8.22 -7.97
C LEU A 113 -2.26 7.13 -8.19
N ARG A 114 -2.92 6.67 -7.13
CA ARG A 114 -4.02 5.70 -7.20
C ARG A 114 -5.12 6.15 -8.15
N LEU A 115 -5.53 7.43 -8.11
CA LEU A 115 -6.55 7.98 -9.01
C LEU A 115 -6.13 7.91 -10.50
N LYS A 116 -4.83 8.01 -10.78
CA LYS A 116 -4.27 7.89 -12.13
C LYS A 116 -4.09 6.45 -12.60
N THR A 117 -3.69 5.54 -11.71
CA THR A 117 -3.39 4.15 -12.07
C THR A 117 -4.61 3.24 -12.06
N ILE A 118 -5.68 3.60 -11.34
CA ILE A 118 -6.87 2.75 -11.21
C ILE A 118 -7.54 2.46 -12.56
N ASP A 119 -8.20 1.31 -12.63
CA ASP A 119 -8.92 0.86 -13.82
C ASP A 119 -10.00 1.86 -14.27
N ASN A 120 -10.19 1.95 -15.57
CA ASN A 120 -11.14 2.86 -16.22
C ASN A 120 -12.59 2.64 -15.77
N GLN A 121 -12.97 1.42 -15.41
CA GLN A 121 -14.31 1.06 -14.96
C GLN A 121 -14.58 1.47 -13.50
N HIS A 122 -13.56 1.91 -12.76
CA HIS A 122 -13.72 2.27 -11.36
C HIS A 122 -14.54 3.56 -11.18
N LEU A 123 -15.45 3.58 -10.19
CA LEU A 123 -16.39 4.69 -9.95
C LEU A 123 -15.69 6.04 -9.70
N LEU A 124 -14.49 6.03 -9.13
CA LEU A 124 -13.69 7.27 -8.93
C LEU A 124 -13.24 7.91 -10.25
N VAL A 125 -13.06 7.13 -11.32
CA VAL A 125 -12.68 7.66 -12.64
C VAL A 125 -13.81 8.54 -13.20
N ASN A 126 -15.06 8.12 -13.01
CA ASN A 126 -16.21 8.95 -13.39
C ASN A 126 -16.27 10.27 -12.61
N ARG A 127 -15.79 10.29 -11.35
CA ARG A 127 -15.72 11.52 -10.54
C ARG A 127 -14.56 12.44 -10.92
N LEU A 128 -13.54 11.93 -11.63
CA LEU A 128 -12.43 12.74 -12.15
C LEU A 128 -12.83 13.52 -13.40
N LYS A 129 -13.83 13.04 -14.16
CA LYS A 129 -14.32 13.72 -15.35
C LYS A 129 -14.72 15.15 -15.01
N PRO A 130 -14.28 16.14 -15.80
CA PRO A 130 -14.61 17.51 -15.50
C PRO A 130 -16.08 17.78 -15.88
N VAL A 131 -16.72 18.70 -15.16
CA VAL A 131 -18.15 18.99 -15.36
C VAL A 131 -18.29 20.03 -16.48
N ILE A 132 -19.04 19.72 -17.52
CA ILE A 132 -19.31 20.64 -18.63
C ILE A 132 -20.43 21.61 -18.25
N ARG A 133 -20.25 22.90 -18.55
CA ARG A 133 -21.31 23.92 -18.37
C ARG A 133 -22.42 23.69 -19.38
N LYS A 134 -23.64 23.37 -18.90
CA LYS A 134 -24.80 23.10 -19.77
C LYS A 134 -25.50 24.36 -20.31
N ARG A 135 -25.45 25.49 -19.61
CA ARG A 135 -26.17 26.73 -19.94
C ARG A 135 -25.40 27.97 -19.45
N GLY A 136 -25.69 29.14 -20.04
CA GLY A 136 -25.11 30.45 -19.67
C GLY A 136 -23.85 30.83 -20.43
N ARG A 137 -23.18 31.92 -20.01
CA ARG A 137 -21.94 32.41 -20.63
C ARG A 137 -20.82 31.35 -20.47
N GLY A 138 -20.30 30.86 -21.60
CA GLY A 138 -19.36 29.74 -21.64
C GLY A 138 -20.02 28.36 -21.55
N ALA A 139 -21.27 28.21 -21.99
CA ALA A 139 -21.85 26.88 -22.23
C ALA A 139 -20.98 26.07 -23.21
N GLY A 140 -20.85 24.77 -22.96
CA GLY A 140 -19.90 23.90 -23.68
C GLY A 140 -18.47 23.94 -23.13
N SER A 141 -18.12 24.94 -22.31
CA SER A 141 -16.80 24.99 -21.67
C SER A 141 -16.72 24.09 -20.44
N THR A 142 -15.52 23.60 -20.17
CA THR A 142 -15.21 22.81 -18.98
C THR A 142 -15.26 23.70 -17.73
N ARG A 143 -16.01 23.29 -16.69
CA ARG A 143 -15.84 23.88 -15.35
C ARG A 143 -14.50 23.43 -14.80
N GLY A 144 -13.74 24.36 -14.20
CA GLY A 144 -12.51 24.03 -13.48
C GLY A 144 -12.74 22.99 -12.38
N PRO A 145 -11.67 22.44 -11.78
CA PRO A 145 -11.77 21.35 -10.82
C PRO A 145 -12.50 21.78 -9.54
N LEU A 146 -13.78 21.41 -9.45
CA LEU A 146 -14.66 21.81 -8.35
C LEU A 146 -14.33 21.02 -7.09
N THR A 147 -14.15 19.71 -7.24
CA THR A 147 -13.98 18.78 -6.11
C THR A 147 -12.52 18.56 -5.74
N ARG A 148 -12.27 18.17 -4.48
CA ARG A 148 -10.92 17.77 -4.03
C ARG A 148 -10.36 16.62 -4.88
N ILE A 149 -11.19 15.64 -5.21
CA ILE A 149 -10.79 14.48 -6.02
C ILE A 149 -10.32 14.93 -7.42
N GLN A 150 -11.06 15.84 -8.07
CA GLN A 150 -10.63 16.41 -9.35
C GLN A 150 -9.31 17.15 -9.23
N ARG A 151 -9.11 17.98 -8.19
CA ARG A 151 -7.83 18.68 -7.96
C ARG A 151 -6.68 17.72 -7.71
N LEU A 152 -6.90 16.68 -6.91
CA LEU A 152 -5.90 15.65 -6.63
C LEU A 152 -5.53 14.86 -7.89
N GLY A 153 -6.52 14.55 -8.73
CA GLY A 153 -6.31 13.90 -10.03
C GLY A 153 -5.56 14.76 -11.06
N LEU A 154 -5.30 16.03 -10.79
CA LEU A 154 -4.48 16.91 -11.62
C LEU A 154 -3.03 17.03 -11.11
N LEU A 155 -2.71 16.52 -9.90
CA LEU A 155 -1.38 16.67 -9.31
C LEU A 155 -0.30 15.86 -10.02
N ILE A 156 -0.68 14.74 -10.62
CA ILE A 156 0.23 13.80 -11.28
C ILE A 156 -0.14 13.76 -12.76
N PRO A 157 0.84 13.67 -13.68
CA PRO A 157 0.57 13.51 -15.10
C PRO A 157 -0.21 12.22 -15.38
N GLU A 158 -0.77 12.14 -16.58
CA GLU A 158 -1.39 10.89 -17.02
C GLU A 158 -0.34 9.78 -17.09
N THR A 159 -0.73 8.60 -16.65
CA THR A 159 0.12 7.42 -16.51
C THR A 159 -0.63 6.22 -17.02
N GLN A 160 0.11 5.17 -17.41
CA GLN A 160 -0.50 3.92 -17.86
C GLN A 160 -1.40 3.35 -16.75
N ARG A 161 -2.69 3.19 -17.07
CA ARG A 161 -3.67 2.59 -16.15
C ARG A 161 -3.50 1.08 -16.09
N SER A 162 -3.70 0.52 -14.90
CA SER A 162 -3.88 -0.91 -14.79
C SER A 162 -5.18 -1.30 -15.49
N LYS A 163 -5.13 -2.39 -16.25
CA LYS A 163 -6.32 -3.03 -16.82
C LYS A 163 -6.68 -4.19 -15.91
N LEU A 164 -7.89 -4.20 -15.39
CA LEU A 164 -8.43 -5.39 -14.72
C LEU A 164 -8.72 -6.43 -15.80
N LEU A 165 -7.78 -7.35 -15.97
CA LEU A 165 -8.00 -8.52 -16.82
C LEU A 165 -8.96 -9.46 -16.10
N ARG A 166 -9.91 -10.02 -16.86
CA ARG A 166 -10.74 -11.11 -16.33
C ARG A 166 -9.83 -12.28 -15.96
N PRO A 167 -10.10 -12.99 -14.86
CA PRO A 167 -9.40 -14.23 -14.55
C PRO A 167 -9.40 -15.13 -15.78
N HIS A 168 -8.21 -15.50 -16.25
CA HIS A 168 -8.04 -16.44 -17.33
C HIS A 168 -7.81 -17.81 -16.73
N PHE A 169 -8.72 -18.73 -17.03
CA PHE A 169 -8.61 -20.13 -16.65
C PHE A 169 -8.15 -20.87 -17.90
N SER A 170 -6.95 -21.43 -17.87
CA SER A 170 -6.46 -22.28 -18.95
C SER A 170 -7.34 -23.53 -19.07
N ILE A 171 -7.44 -24.07 -20.29
CA ILE A 171 -8.11 -25.35 -20.52
C ILE A 171 -7.42 -26.41 -19.63
N GLY A 172 -8.21 -27.16 -18.86
CA GLY A 172 -7.69 -28.16 -17.92
C GLY A 172 -7.35 -27.66 -16.52
N CYS A 173 -7.43 -26.35 -16.22
CA CYS A 173 -7.09 -25.83 -14.87
C CYS A 173 -8.02 -26.31 -13.74
N ARG A 174 -9.18 -26.89 -14.08
CA ARG A 174 -10.13 -27.49 -13.13
C ARG A 174 -10.07 -29.02 -13.10
N THR A 175 -9.26 -29.61 -13.96
CA THR A 175 -9.00 -31.03 -13.95
C THR A 175 -7.97 -31.31 -12.86
N ASP A 176 -8.17 -32.39 -12.11
CA ASP A 176 -7.20 -32.84 -11.12
C ASP A 176 -5.88 -33.20 -11.84
N PRO A 177 -4.77 -32.47 -11.59
CA PRO A 177 -3.50 -32.74 -12.25
C PRO A 177 -2.85 -34.04 -11.78
N THR A 178 -3.36 -34.65 -10.70
CA THR A 178 -2.86 -35.93 -10.19
C THR A 178 -3.56 -37.13 -10.83
N GLU A 179 -4.60 -36.92 -11.64
CA GLU A 179 -5.37 -37.99 -12.31
C GLU A 179 -5.82 -39.12 -11.35
N GLY A 180 -6.02 -38.80 -10.06
CA GLY A 180 -6.37 -39.77 -9.01
C GLY A 180 -5.20 -40.52 -8.38
N LEU A 181 -3.94 -40.18 -8.69
CA LEU A 181 -2.75 -40.72 -8.03
C LEU A 181 -2.71 -40.34 -6.54
N THR A 182 -2.07 -41.18 -5.73
CA THR A 182 -1.82 -40.84 -4.33
C THR A 182 -0.87 -39.64 -4.23
N LYS A 183 -0.94 -38.90 -3.12
CA LYS A 183 -0.12 -37.69 -2.91
C LYS A 183 1.38 -38.00 -2.99
N GLU A 184 1.77 -39.17 -2.49
CA GLU A 184 3.14 -39.66 -2.45
C GLU A 184 3.66 -39.97 -3.86
N GLU A 185 2.86 -40.67 -4.67
CA GLU A 185 3.19 -41.00 -6.07
C GLU A 185 3.26 -39.73 -6.94
N ALA A 186 2.27 -38.85 -6.80
CA ALA A 186 2.26 -37.56 -7.52
C ALA A 186 3.47 -36.69 -7.15
N ALA A 187 3.87 -36.67 -5.87
CA ALA A 187 5.05 -35.94 -5.42
C ALA A 187 6.36 -36.54 -5.97
N GLN A 188 6.43 -37.85 -6.12
CA GLN A 188 7.60 -38.54 -6.67
C GLN A 188 7.71 -38.30 -8.20
N ALA A 189 6.60 -38.47 -8.93
CA ALA A 189 6.53 -38.17 -10.37
C ALA A 189 6.89 -36.69 -10.65
N PHE A 190 6.39 -35.78 -9.81
CA PHE A 190 6.74 -34.36 -9.89
C PHE A 190 8.25 -34.12 -9.72
N LYS A 191 8.89 -34.76 -8.72
CA LYS A 191 10.34 -34.62 -8.50
C LYS A 191 11.17 -35.16 -9.66
N GLU A 192 10.72 -36.24 -10.30
CA GLU A 192 11.38 -36.84 -11.46
C GLU A 192 11.26 -35.93 -12.68
N TRP A 193 10.06 -35.44 -12.99
CA TRP A 193 9.83 -34.42 -14.01
C TRP A 193 10.65 -33.15 -13.74
N TRP A 194 10.67 -32.67 -12.50
CA TRP A 194 11.43 -31.49 -12.09
C TRP A 194 12.93 -31.61 -12.33
N ARG A 195 13.48 -32.83 -12.25
CA ARG A 195 14.90 -33.09 -12.54
C ARG A 195 15.22 -33.02 -14.02
N GLN A 196 14.24 -33.24 -14.90
CA GLN A 196 14.40 -33.23 -16.35
C GLN A 196 14.36 -31.80 -16.94
N LEU A 197 13.87 -30.81 -16.18
CA LEU A 197 13.81 -29.42 -16.63
C LEU A 197 15.21 -28.82 -16.85
N PRO A 198 15.45 -28.12 -17.98
CA PRO A 198 16.67 -27.39 -18.25
C PRO A 198 17.05 -26.37 -17.15
N PRO A 199 18.34 -26.07 -16.94
CA PRO A 199 18.78 -25.07 -15.96
C PRO A 199 18.33 -23.63 -16.28
N GLU A 200 18.02 -23.36 -17.56
CA GLU A 200 17.54 -22.08 -18.08
C GLU A 200 16.07 -21.79 -17.71
N ASP A 201 15.31 -22.83 -17.36
CA ASP A 201 13.88 -22.71 -17.10
C ASP A 201 13.61 -22.16 -15.69
N TYR A 202 12.83 -21.08 -15.64
CA TYR A 202 12.31 -20.58 -14.38
C TYR A 202 11.10 -21.37 -13.98
N THR A 203 11.09 -21.79 -12.73
CA THR A 203 9.94 -22.47 -12.21
C THR A 203 9.38 -21.77 -10.99
N ILE A 204 8.06 -21.59 -11.06
CA ILE A 204 7.31 -20.71 -10.17
C ILE A 204 6.34 -21.58 -9.41
N PHE A 205 6.56 -21.70 -8.11
CA PHE A 205 5.62 -22.36 -7.22
C PHE A 205 4.73 -21.31 -6.58
N SER A 206 3.43 -21.34 -6.88
CA SER A 206 2.45 -20.66 -6.05
C SER A 206 2.22 -21.51 -4.80
N ASP A 207 2.44 -20.93 -3.63
CA ASP A 207 2.02 -21.53 -2.36
C ASP A 207 0.48 -21.58 -2.33
N GLY A 208 -0.11 -22.70 -2.76
CA GLY A 208 -1.55 -22.89 -2.81
C GLY A 208 -2.12 -22.93 -1.40
N SER A 209 -2.32 -21.76 -0.79
CA SER A 209 -2.83 -21.66 0.58
C SER A 209 -4.26 -22.21 0.63
N GLU A 210 -4.43 -23.43 1.10
CA GLU A 210 -5.73 -24.06 1.24
C GLU A 210 -6.38 -23.62 2.56
N GLN A 211 -7.52 -22.97 2.48
CA GLN A 211 -8.34 -22.59 3.63
C GLN A 211 -9.62 -23.41 3.62
N THR A 212 -9.94 -24.05 4.74
CA THR A 212 -11.22 -24.71 4.91
C THR A 212 -12.22 -23.72 5.50
N ILE A 213 -13.20 -23.28 4.71
CA ILE A 213 -14.32 -22.45 5.17
C ILE A 213 -15.59 -23.29 5.02
N ASP A 214 -16.36 -23.44 6.10
CA ASP A 214 -17.64 -24.18 6.10
C ASP A 214 -17.55 -25.61 5.51
N ARG A 215 -16.52 -26.37 5.91
CA ARG A 215 -16.24 -27.74 5.42
C ARG A 215 -16.00 -27.82 3.89
N LYS A 216 -15.76 -26.68 3.23
CA LYS A 216 -15.35 -26.61 1.83
C LYS A 216 -13.90 -26.13 1.76
N HIS A 217 -13.11 -26.83 0.95
CA HIS A 217 -11.75 -26.46 0.66
C HIS A 217 -11.76 -25.28 -0.32
N CYS A 218 -11.22 -24.14 0.11
CA CYS A 218 -11.08 -22.92 -0.68
C CYS A 218 -9.59 -22.62 -0.84
N VAL A 219 -9.09 -22.61 -2.07
CA VAL A 219 -7.68 -22.27 -2.34
C VAL A 219 -7.55 -20.74 -2.43
N GLY A 220 -6.77 -20.17 -1.51
CA GLY A 220 -6.42 -18.76 -1.44
C GLY A 220 -5.22 -18.38 -2.31
N TYR A 221 -4.96 -17.09 -2.42
CA TYR A 221 -3.89 -16.53 -3.24
C TYR A 221 -2.51 -16.72 -2.60
N GLY A 222 -1.68 -17.57 -3.22
CA GLY A 222 -0.32 -17.86 -2.81
C GLY A 222 0.73 -16.82 -3.17
N TYR A 223 1.85 -16.84 -2.46
CA TYR A 223 3.08 -16.20 -2.90
C TYR A 223 3.80 -17.10 -3.91
N ALA A 224 4.40 -16.48 -4.92
CA ALA A 224 5.18 -17.17 -5.93
C ALA A 224 6.65 -17.21 -5.49
N ASN A 225 7.19 -18.41 -5.26
CA ASN A 225 8.63 -18.60 -5.06
C ASN A 225 9.29 -18.90 -6.41
N ILE A 226 10.26 -18.08 -6.79
CA ILE A 226 11.08 -18.26 -7.99
C ILE A 226 12.36 -18.97 -7.56
N SER A 227 12.60 -20.16 -8.09
CA SER A 227 13.85 -20.89 -7.88
C SER A 227 14.63 -20.95 -9.19
N GLN A 228 15.91 -20.59 -9.14
CA GLN A 228 16.84 -20.64 -10.28
C GLN A 228 17.89 -21.72 -10.00
N ARG A 229 18.06 -22.70 -10.89
CA ARG A 229 19.14 -23.69 -10.76
C ARG A 229 20.45 -23.10 -11.30
N HIS A 230 21.23 -22.47 -10.42
CA HIS A 230 22.62 -22.16 -10.75
C HIS A 230 23.44 -23.45 -10.80
N SER A 231 23.97 -23.80 -11.97
CA SER A 231 24.97 -24.86 -12.10
C SER A 231 26.30 -24.35 -11.53
N ASN A 232 26.63 -24.73 -10.30
CA ASN A 232 28.00 -24.58 -9.82
C ASN A 232 28.89 -25.62 -10.51
N SER A 233 29.49 -25.22 -11.62
CA SER A 233 30.70 -25.87 -12.14
C SER A 233 31.76 -24.78 -12.34
N VAL A 234 32.57 -24.58 -11.31
CA VAL A 234 33.91 -24.01 -11.47
C VAL A 234 34.86 -25.00 -10.80
N ARG A 235 35.41 -25.90 -11.62
CA ARG A 235 36.74 -26.47 -11.38
C ARG A 235 37.73 -25.55 -12.09
N ILE A 236 38.55 -24.84 -11.33
CA ILE A 236 40.00 -24.77 -11.52
C ILE A 236 40.59 -24.88 -10.12
#